data_AF-A0A2E6W8D1-F1
#
_entry.id   AF-A0A2E6W8D1-F1
#
_cell.length_a   1.000
_cell.length_b   1.000
_cell.length_c   1.000
_cell.angle_alpha   90.00
_cell.angle_beta   90.00
_cell.angle_gamma   90.00
#
_symmetry.space_group_name_H-M   'P 1'
#
loop_
_entity.id
_entity.type
_entity.pdbx_description
1 polymer ?
#
loop_
_entity_poly.entity_id
_entity_poly.type
_entity_poly.pdbx_seq_one_letter_code
_entity_poly.pdbx_strand_id
1 'polypeptide(L)' 'MNNSKRRKCCNEDDCRCWIDYPEDDNCINVAIEKHGPMTLEQVAKRLKVSLVRISQIEKQALAKLYKRIKTDF' A
#
# COMPACT_ATOMS: atom_id res chain seq x y z
N MET A 1 7.98 -25.20 10.82
CA MET A 1 6.84 -25.99 10.29
C MET A 1 6.28 -25.35 9.04
N ASN A 2 6.25 -26.14 7.97
CA ASN A 2 5.35 -26.16 6.81
C ASN A 2 4.27 -25.06 6.74
N ASN A 3 4.20 -24.34 5.62
CA ASN A 3 3.19 -24.68 4.62
C ASN A 3 3.43 -23.97 3.27
N SER A 4 3.69 -24.77 2.24
CA SER A 4 3.57 -24.39 0.84
C SER A 4 2.08 -24.17 0.52
N LYS A 5 1.48 -23.07 1.01
CA LYS A 5 0.20 -22.58 0.50
C LYS A 5 0.51 -21.65 -0.65
N ARG A 6 0.16 -22.04 -1.88
CA ARG A 6 -0.07 -21.05 -2.94
C ARG A 6 -1.07 -20.05 -2.36
N ARG A 7 -0.61 -18.86 -1.96
CA ARG A 7 -1.49 -17.80 -1.45
C ARG A 7 -2.43 -17.48 -2.60
N LYS A 8 -3.68 -17.90 -2.50
CA LYS A 8 -4.71 -17.47 -3.44
C LYS A 8 -4.83 -15.95 -3.25
N CYS A 9 -4.88 -15.23 -4.37
CA CYS A 9 -5.22 -13.81 -4.38
C CYS A 9 -6.45 -13.55 -3.52
N CYS A 10 -6.45 -12.44 -2.77
CA CYS A 10 -7.61 -12.04 -1.99
C CYS A 10 -8.77 -11.69 -2.95
N ASN A 11 -9.92 -12.34 -2.74
CA ASN A 11 -11.13 -12.11 -3.52
C ASN A 11 -12.11 -11.14 -2.84
N GLU A 12 -11.76 -10.61 -1.66
CA GLU A 12 -12.58 -9.63 -0.94
C GLU A 12 -12.25 -8.22 -1.44
N ASP A 13 -12.83 -7.84 -2.58
CA ASP A 13 -12.59 -6.56 -3.24
C ASP A 13 -13.16 -5.34 -2.50
N ASP A 14 -14.11 -5.54 -1.58
CA ASP A 14 -14.62 -4.51 -0.66
C ASP A 14 -13.71 -4.28 0.58
N CYS A 15 -12.63 -5.06 0.72
CA CYS A 15 -11.68 -4.83 1.81
C CYS A 15 -10.92 -3.51 1.60
N ARG A 16 -10.82 -2.69 2.66
CA ARG A 16 -10.08 -1.41 2.63
C ARG A 16 -8.61 -1.53 2.17
N CYS A 17 -7.98 -2.69 2.40
CA CYS A 17 -6.61 -2.96 2.01
C CYS A 17 -6.48 -3.66 0.65
N TRP A 18 -7.60 -3.92 -0.02
CA TRP A 18 -7.61 -4.58 -1.31
C TRP A 18 -7.07 -3.66 -2.40
N ILE A 19 -6.26 -4.24 -3.28
CA ILE A 19 -5.73 -3.57 -4.48
C ILE A 19 -5.81 -4.52 -5.66
N ASP A 20 -6.03 -3.97 -6.86
CA ASP A 20 -6.00 -4.75 -8.09
C ASP A 20 -4.55 -4.98 -8.56
N TYR A 21 -3.80 -5.76 -7.77
CA TYR A 21 -2.42 -6.12 -8.00
C TYR A 21 -2.14 -7.58 -7.55
N PRO A 22 -2.36 -8.57 -8.44
CA PRO A 22 -2.29 -9.99 -8.10
C PRO A 22 -0.93 -10.47 -7.59
N GLU A 23 0.17 -9.86 -8.02
CA GLU A 23 1.52 -10.23 -7.58
C GLU A 23 1.74 -10.00 -6.07
N ASP A 24 0.94 -9.10 -5.48
CA ASP A 24 0.90 -8.81 -4.05
C ASP A 24 -0.32 -9.43 -3.35
N ASP A 25 -0.85 -10.52 -3.90
CA ASP A 25 -2.03 -11.23 -3.41
C ASP A 25 -3.26 -10.30 -3.24
N ASN A 26 -3.33 -9.24 -4.05
CA ASN A 26 -4.35 -8.20 -4.01
C ASN A 26 -4.45 -7.46 -2.65
N CYS A 27 -3.35 -7.35 -1.89
CA CYS A 27 -3.38 -6.76 -0.55
C CYS A 27 -2.20 -5.82 -0.27
N ILE A 28 -2.50 -4.61 0.22
CA ILE A 28 -1.49 -3.61 0.62
C ILE A 28 -0.55 -4.15 1.70
N ASN A 29 -1.08 -4.85 2.71
CA ASN A 29 -0.25 -5.37 3.81
C ASN A 29 0.71 -6.45 3.33
N VAL A 30 0.28 -7.28 2.38
CA VAL A 30 1.14 -8.29 1.75
C VAL A 30 2.21 -7.63 0.89
N ALA A 31 1.87 -6.56 0.14
CA ALA A 31 2.86 -5.78 -0.60
C ALA A 31 3.96 -5.23 0.31
N ILE A 32 3.59 -4.69 1.48
CA ILE A 32 4.54 -4.17 2.47
C ILE A 32 5.41 -5.30 3.03
N GLU A 33 4.82 -6.45 3.39
CA GLU A 33 5.55 -7.61 3.92
C GLU A 33 6.54 -8.18 2.88
N LYS A 34 6.14 -8.25 1.60
CA LYS A 34 6.96 -8.81 0.52
C LYS A 34 8.11 -7.90 0.08
N HIS A 35 7.88 -6.59 -0.01
CA HIS A 35 8.81 -5.66 -0.67
C HIS A 35 9.47 -4.65 0.27
N GLY A 36 8.91 -4.43 1.47
CA GLY A 36 9.38 -3.39 2.39
C GLY A 36 9.14 -1.97 1.82
N PRO A 37 10.06 -1.02 2.07
CA PRO A 37 9.98 0.33 1.50
C PRO A 37 9.98 0.30 -0.03
N MET A 38 9.04 1.01 -0.63
CA MET A 38 8.88 1.09 -2.09
C MET A 38 9.02 2.52 -2.58
N THR A 39 9.46 2.69 -3.83
CA THR A 39 9.46 3.99 -4.49
C THR A 39 8.03 4.41 -4.85
N LEU A 40 7.82 5.72 -5.03
CA LEU A 40 6.52 6.24 -5.47
C LEU A 40 6.09 5.64 -6.81
N GLU A 41 7.02 5.34 -7.73
CA GLU A 41 6.71 4.69 -9.00
C GLU A 41 6.19 3.26 -8.81
N GLN A 42 6.82 2.51 -7.91
CA GLN A 42 6.41 1.15 -7.57
C GLN A 42 5.01 1.12 -6.92
N VAL A 43 4.70 2.10 -6.07
CA VAL A 43 3.37 2.25 -5.45
C VAL A 43 2.33 2.72 -6.47
N ALA A 44 2.68 3.69 -7.32
CA ALA A 44 1.82 4.18 -8.40
C ALA A 44 1.36 3.05 -9.33
N LYS A 45 2.29 2.16 -9.71
CA LYS A 45 1.99 0.98 -10.53
C LYS A 45 0.95 0.07 -9.86
N ARG A 46 1.08 -0.18 -8.56
CA ARG A 46 0.17 -1.06 -7.80
C ARG A 46 -1.22 -0.48 -7.63
N LEU A 47 -1.30 0.82 -7.37
CA LEU A 47 -2.56 1.54 -7.16
C LEU A 47 -3.19 2.04 -8.46
N LYS A 48 -2.56 1.80 -9.62
CA LYS A 48 -3.00 2.24 -10.95
C LYS A 48 -3.26 3.75 -11.02
N VAL A 49 -2.37 4.54 -10.40
CA VAL A 49 -2.41 6.01 -10.43
C VAL A 49 -1.12 6.56 -11.00
N SER A 50 -1.13 7.83 -11.42
CA SER A 50 0.10 8.48 -11.91
C SER A 50 1.12 8.71 -10.78
N LEU A 51 2.40 8.78 -11.13
CA LEU A 51 3.48 9.15 -10.20
C LEU A 51 3.21 10.49 -9.48
N VAL A 52 2.70 11.47 -10.24
CA VAL A 52 2.33 12.78 -9.69
C VAL A 52 1.22 12.63 -8.66
N ARG A 53 0.20 11.79 -8.95
CA ARG A 53 -0.93 11.59 -8.05
C ARG A 53 -0.50 10.92 -6.74
N ILE A 54 0.32 9.87 -6.79
CA ILE A 54 0.79 9.22 -5.57
C ILE A 54 1.69 10.15 -4.73
N SER A 55 2.53 10.98 -5.37
CA SER A 55 3.34 11.98 -4.67
C SER A 55 2.48 13.02 -3.94
N GLN A 56 1.38 13.47 -4.56
CA GLN A 56 0.44 14.36 -3.89
C GLN A 56 -0.25 13.71 -2.70
N ILE A 57 -0.67 12.45 -2.83
CA ILE A 57 -1.31 11.67 -1.76
C ILE A 57 -0.34 11.52 -0.57
N GLU A 58 0.90 11.11 -0.82
CA GLU A 58 1.93 10.97 0.20
C GLU A 58 2.18 12.30 0.94
N LYS A 59 2.40 13.40 0.20
CA LYS A 59 2.59 14.73 0.80
C LYS A 59 1.43 15.14 1.69
N GLN A 60 0.19 14.89 1.26
CA GLN A 60 -0.99 15.19 2.08
C GLN A 60 -1.09 14.30 3.31
N ALA A 61 -0.73 13.02 3.21
CA ALA A 61 -0.69 12.09 4.34
C ALA A 61 0.35 12.53 5.38
N LEU A 62 1.57 12.83 4.93
CA LEU A 62 2.65 13.36 5.78
C LEU A 62 2.24 14.68 6.45
N ALA A 63 1.64 15.62 5.71
CA ALA A 63 1.16 16.87 6.28
C ALA A 63 0.13 16.66 7.40
N LYS A 64 -0.77 15.68 7.27
CA LYS A 64 -1.74 15.32 8.32
C LYS A 64 -1.06 14.70 9.54
N LEU A 65 -0.04 13.85 9.33
CA LEU A 65 0.76 13.28 10.42
C LEU A 65 1.54 14.37 11.16
N TYR A 66 2.22 15.26 10.45
CA TYR A 66 2.97 16.37 11.06
C TYR A 66 2.09 17.29 11.90
N LYS A 67 0.86 17.59 11.45
CA LYS A 67 -0.08 18.42 12.23
C LYS A 67 -0.41 17.78 13.58
N ARG A 68 -0.64 16.46 13.61
CA ARG A 68 -0.96 15.71 14.83
C ARG A 68 0.23 15.64 15.79
N ILE A 69 1.42 15.33 15.26
CA ILE A 69 2.64 15.24 16.06
C ILE A 69 3.00 16.59 16.71
N LYS A 70 2.75 17.71 16.03
CA LYS A 70 3.03 19.06 16.56
C LYS A 70 2.05 19.54 17.63
N THR A 71 0.86 18.95 17.71
CA THR A 71 -0.18 19.34 18.69
C THR A 71 -0.10 18.60 20.02
N ASP A 72 0.80 17.62 20.16
CA ASP A 72 0.96 16.81 21.37
C ASP A 72 2.09 17.32 22.31
N PHE A 73 2.53 18.57 22.14
CA PHE A 73 3.50 19.30 22.99
C PHE A 73 3.02 20.73 23.23
#